data_AF-A0A838RA70-F1
#
_entry.id   AF-A0A838RA70-F1
#
_cell.length_a   1.000
_cell.length_b   1.000
_cell.length_c   1.000
_cell.angle_alpha   90.00
_cell.angle_beta   90.00
_cell.angle_gamma   90.00
#
_symmetry.space_group_name_H-M   'P 1'
#
loop_
_entity.id
_entity.type
_entity.pdbx_description
1 polymer ?
#
loop_
_entity_poly.entity_id
_entity_poly.type
_entity_poly.pdbx_seq_one_letter_code
_entity_poly.pdbx_strand_id
1 'polypeptide(L)' 'MAHSYTNSKGTQYYLHARDAKGGGGRKLYFFAREVKDGAIDGVPDGYEVRETSTGLPVLKKQEKK' A
#
# COMPACT_ATOMS: atom_id res chain seq x y z
N MET A 1 7.50 12.56 1.06
CA MET A 1 6.11 12.79 1.55
C MET A 1 5.31 11.52 1.33
N ALA A 2 4.92 10.81 2.40
CA ALA A 2 4.30 9.49 2.27
C ALA A 2 3.02 9.54 1.41
N HIS A 3 2.84 8.55 0.53
CA HIS A 3 1.65 8.47 -0.33
C HIS A 3 0.41 8.24 0.54
N SER A 4 -0.53 9.18 0.51
CA SER A 4 -1.79 9.08 1.24
C SER A 4 -2.94 8.73 0.30
N TYR A 5 -3.85 7.89 0.77
CA TYR A 5 -5.05 7.47 0.07
C TYR A 5 -6.25 7.55 1.00
N THR A 6 -7.28 8.25 0.57
CA THR A 6 -8.55 8.33 1.30
C THR A 6 -9.50 7.29 0.75
N ASN A 7 -9.94 6.37 1.59
CA ASN A 7 -10.90 5.34 1.19
C ASN A 7 -12.30 5.93 0.97
N SER A 8 -13.21 5.13 0.40
CA SER A 8 -14.62 5.51 0.18
C SER A 8 -15.37 5.90 1.46
N LYS A 9 -14.85 5.51 2.63
CA LYS A 9 -15.39 5.83 3.96
C LYS A 9 -14.82 7.12 4.56
N GLY A 10 -13.98 7.86 3.83
CA GLY A 10 -13.35 9.10 4.30
C GLY A 10 -12.20 8.91 5.29
N THR A 11 -11.71 7.68 5.46
CA THR A 11 -10.54 7.37 6.29
C THR A 11 -9.28 7.48 5.46
N GLN A 12 -8.34 8.29 5.93
CA GLN A 12 -7.04 8.45 5.31
C GLN A 12 -6.09 7.33 5.74
N TYR A 13 -5.40 6.77 4.75
CA TYR A 13 -4.36 5.78 4.91
C TYR A 13 -3.08 6.24 4.22
N TYR A 14 -1.97 5.67 4.65
CA TYR A 14 -0.64 5.96 4.16
C TYR A 14 0.03 4.68 3.71
N LEU A 15 0.70 4.74 2.57
CA LEU A 15 1.37 3.61 1.98
C LEU A 15 2.68 3.31 2.70
N HIS A 16 2.88 2.05 3.06
CA HIS A 16 4.08 1.53 3.68
C HIS A 16 4.62 0.33 2.93
N ALA A 17 5.93 0.15 2.98
CA ALA A 17 6.66 -1.01 2.51
C ALA A 17 7.46 -1.60 3.67
N ARG A 18 7.40 -2.92 3.83
CA ARG A 18 8.29 -3.65 4.73
C ARG A 18 8.80 -4.92 4.06
N ASP A 19 9.95 -5.40 4.48
CA ASP A 19 10.47 -6.67 4.01
C ASP A 19 9.68 -7.84 4.60
N ALA A 20 9.20 -8.74 3.75
CA ALA A 20 8.54 -9.96 4.20
C ALA A 20 9.59 -10.89 4.82
N LYS A 21 9.37 -11.34 6.06
CA LYS A 21 10.28 -12.21 6.84
C LYS A 21 10.43 -13.65 6.31
N GLY A 22 10.16 -13.90 5.02
CA GLY A 22 10.20 -15.22 4.40
C GLY A 22 11.15 -15.28 3.22
N GLY A 23 12.46 -15.34 3.48
CA GLY A 23 13.54 -15.89 2.61
C GLY A 23 13.80 -15.31 1.22
N GLY A 24 12.89 -14.54 0.62
CA GLY A 24 12.96 -14.17 -0.80
C GLY A 24 13.04 -12.67 -1.09
N GLY A 25 13.36 -11.81 -0.10
CA GLY A 25 13.49 -10.36 -0.30
C GLY A 25 12.23 -9.66 -0.83
N ARG A 26 11.05 -10.28 -0.66
CA ARG A 26 9.79 -9.72 -1.15
C ARG A 26 9.38 -8.53 -0.28
N LYS A 27 9.23 -7.36 -0.89
CA LYS A 27 8.62 -6.20 -0.23
C LYS A 27 7.12 -6.40 -0.14
N LEU A 28 6.58 -6.35 1.08
CA LEU A 28 5.16 -6.30 1.36
C LEU A 28 4.75 -4.83 1.41
N TYR A 29 3.79 -4.46 0.56
CA TYR A 29 3.19 -3.14 0.61
C TYR A 29 1.83 -3.19 1.28
N PHE A 30 1.57 -2.25 2.18
CA PHE A 30 0.35 -2.19 2.96
C PHE A 30 -0.01 -0.74 3.30
N PHE A 31 -1.30 -0.49 3.53
CA PHE A 31 -1.80 0.81 3.94
C PHE A 31 -2.07 0.83 5.45
N ALA A 32 -1.59 1.87 6.13
CA ALA A 32 -1.81 2.09 7.56
C ALA A 32 -2.39 3.48 7.82
N ARG A 33 -3.17 3.65 8.89
CA ARG A 33 -3.82 4.93 9.22
C ARG A 33 -2.85 6.03 9.69
N GLU A 34 -1.62 5.62 10.03
CA GLU A 34 -0.57 6.49 10.55
C GLU A 34 0.69 6.27 9.73
N VAL A 35 1.48 7.33 9.57
CA VAL A 35 2.82 7.26 8.97
C VAL A 35 3.77 6.70 10.02
N LYS A 36 4.37 5.54 9.71
CA LYS A 36 5.33 4.81 10.55
C LYS A 36 6.58 4.49 9.73
N ASP A 37 7.52 3.83 10.37
CA ASP A 37 8.72 3.33 9.71
C ASP A 37 8.35 2.43 8.52
N GLY A 38 8.94 2.72 7.36
CA GLY A 38 8.60 2.09 6.09
C GLY A 38 7.54 2.81 5.26
N ALA A 39 7.07 4.00 5.64
CA ALA A 39 6.22 4.82 4.78
C ALA A 39 6.94 5.18 3.48
N ILE A 40 6.28 5.03 2.34
CA ILE A 40 6.84 5.33 1.03
C ILE A 40 6.02 6.39 0.31
N ASP A 41 6.70 7.20 -0.50
CA ASP A 41 6.13 8.39 -1.12
C ASP A 41 5.30 8.10 -2.38
N GLY A 42 5.42 6.90 -2.95
CA GLY A 42 4.79 6.56 -4.21
C GLY A 42 4.43 5.09 -4.33
N VAL A 43 3.41 4.83 -5.15
CA VAL A 43 3.04 3.50 -5.57
C VAL A 43 4.11 2.98 -6.53
N PRO A 44 4.74 1.82 -6.27
CA PRO A 44 5.73 1.27 -7.19
C PRO A 44 5.14 0.94 -8.56
N ASP A 45 5.97 1.04 -9.60
CA ASP A 45 5.57 0.71 -10.97
C ASP A 45 5.01 -0.72 -11.09
N GLY A 46 3.90 -0.85 -11.81
CA GLY A 46 3.21 -2.13 -11.97
C GLY A 46 2.34 -2.55 -10.78
N TYR A 47 2.06 -1.62 -9.86
CA TYR A 47 1.03 -1.79 -8.83
C TYR A 47 -0.04 -0.70 -8.95
N GLU A 48 -1.27 -1.04 -8.57
CA GLU A 48 -2.41 -0.13 -8.46
C GLU A 48 -3.00 -0.17 -7.06
N VAL A 49 -3.45 0.98 -6.56
CA VAL A 49 -4.22 1.03 -5.32
C VAL A 49 -5.65 0.57 -5.63
N ARG A 50 -6.09 -0.49 -4.95
CA ARG A 50 -7.48 -0.94 -4.97
C ARG A 50 -8.04 -0.98 -3.58
N GLU A 51 -9.31 -0.62 -3.45
CA GLU A 51 -10.04 -0.78 -2.22
C GLU A 51 -10.74 -2.15 -2.18
N THR A 52 -10.67 -2.84 -1.04
CA THR A 52 -11.46 -4.06 -0.82
C THR A 52 -12.90 -3.69 -0.46
N SER A 53 -13.82 -4.65 -0.53
CA SER A 53 -15.22 -4.47 -0.11
C SER A 53 -15.37 -4.05 1.38
N THR A 54 -14.35 -4.27 2.20
CA THR A 54 -14.32 -3.81 3.60
C THR A 54 -13.88 -2.34 3.75
N GLY A 55 -13.43 -1.69 2.67
CA GLY A 55 -12.93 -0.32 2.66
C GLY A 55 -11.44 -0.21 3.00
N LEU A 56 -10.68 -1.31 2.96
CA LEU A 56 -9.24 -1.28 3.20
C LEU A 56 -8.50 -1.07 1.85
N PRO A 57 -7.69 -0.02 1.71
CA PRO A 57 -6.83 0.15 0.53
C PRO A 57 -5.73 -0.91 0.52
N VAL A 58 -5.51 -1.54 -0.62
CA VAL A 58 -4.47 -2.55 -0.85
C VAL A 58 -3.77 -2.26 -2.18
N LEU A 59 -2.50 -2.65 -2.28
CA LEU A 59 -1.80 -2.63 -3.56
C LEU A 59 -2.02 -3.95 -4.28
N LYS A 60 -2.61 -3.87 -5.47
CA LYS A 60 -2.74 -5.00 -6.38
C LYS A 60 -1.68 -4.85 -7.46
N LYS A 61 -0.99 -5.94 -7.80
CA LYS A 61 -0.10 -5.94 -8.96
C LYS A 61 -0.95 -5.72 -10.20
N GLN A 62 -0.69 -4.65 -10.95
CA GLN A 62 -1.26 -4.48 -12.27
C GLN A 62 -0.69 -5.62 -13.13
N GLU A 63 -1.54 -6.54 -13.56
CA GLU A 63 -1.17 -7.43 -14.65
C GLU A 63 -1.02 -6.53 -15.89
N LYS A 64 0.22 -6.23 -16.28
CA LYS A 64 0.51 -5.71 -17.62
C LYS A 64 0.08 -6.82 -18.58
N LYS A 65 -1.10 -6.65 -19.15
CA LYS A 65 -1.66 -7.53 -20.18
C LYS A 65 -1.04 -7.18 -21.54
#